data_AF-A0A2S5A7J4-F1
#
_entry.id   AF-A0A2S5A7J4-F1
#
_cell.length_a   1.000
_cell.length_b   1.000
_cell.length_c   1.000
_cell.angle_alpha   90.00
_cell.angle_beta   90.00
_cell.angle_gamma   90.00
#
_symmetry.space_group_name_H-M   'P 1'
#
loop_
_entity.id
_entity.type
_entity.pdbx_description
1 polymer ?
#
loop_
_entity_poly.entity_id
_entity_poly.type
_entity_poly.pdbx_seq_one_letter_code
_entity_poly.pdbx_strand_id
1 'polypeptide(L)'
;MGKLPYSFDSCNQKITAPALKKYLLLKKIYLVSASNNLNTLKKSLSLFIASSILLLNSARAQEKFTLEQCVNYALEHNLTIKQAAFNMAITEEDLTESKYNLLPSINGQASQNFNKGRNINPQTNLYVDQSLNSTNLSLNAEVVLFSGLQKLNLIKQNKYSLMSQQSNVEKIKQDITLNVVSEFLTTLFNQELVRNYENQLTVSQGQVEVAKKKADVGSITEADFLQFKAQQSVDEFNLTTAQSQLTISLLNLRQLLSIDADKPFEIVRPSEVELMNIETKYNSMAVYSEALKINPEIKRLEYQRMASEKSLSVAKGGYLPTLSLGGYYSTNYSSLGQKTIRTPLPDAPTGLYIPGPGGNNVAVYGPDASVSFSDIGFSEQIKNNLGSGVGFTLRVPIFNGLQIRTGVRKSKINYENSVINEQFAKNTLNKTVTQAVVDLNAAEKKFASASTSFESLKKAYEYSQKRFDVGLINSLDLNIAKTNYSKAESEALQAKYDMIFKSKVIDYYLGKPLTL
;
A
#
# COMPACT_ATOMS: atom_id res chain seq x y z
N MET A 1 36.76 77.66 -14.98
CA MET A 1 37.85 76.67 -14.85
C MET A 1 37.59 75.82 -13.62
N GLY A 2 37.59 74.49 -13.76
CA GLY A 2 38.11 73.59 -12.72
C GLY A 2 37.15 73.06 -11.64
N LYS A 3 36.73 71.80 -11.86
CA LYS A 3 36.60 70.70 -10.88
C LYS A 3 35.49 70.75 -9.81
N LEU A 4 34.53 69.83 -10.02
CA LEU A 4 33.78 69.12 -8.97
C LEU A 4 34.73 68.33 -8.05
N PRO A 5 34.29 68.07 -6.81
CA PRO A 5 34.38 66.71 -6.29
C PRO A 5 33.08 66.22 -5.59
N TYR A 6 32.78 64.94 -5.85
CA TYR A 6 32.28 63.84 -4.98
C TYR A 6 31.40 64.17 -3.74
N SER A 7 30.37 63.40 -3.38
CA SER A 7 30.34 61.93 -3.26
C SER A 7 28.94 61.31 -3.27
N PHE A 8 28.93 60.02 -3.63
CA PHE A 8 27.85 59.03 -3.59
C PHE A 8 27.37 58.67 -2.18
N ASP A 9 26.07 58.33 -2.09
CA ASP A 9 25.41 57.16 -1.48
C ASP A 9 24.09 57.57 -0.78
N SER A 10 22.92 57.30 -1.39
CA SER A 10 22.17 56.03 -1.41
C SER A 10 21.57 55.72 -0.02
N CYS A 11 20.31 55.34 0.19
CA CYS A 11 19.19 54.94 -0.66
C CYS A 11 17.89 54.96 0.21
N ASN A 12 16.75 54.74 -0.45
CA ASN A 12 15.43 54.31 0.04
C ASN A 12 14.36 55.38 0.37
N GLN A 13 13.65 55.79 -0.67
CA GLN A 13 12.21 56.04 -0.57
C GLN A 13 11.40 55.11 -1.50
N LYS A 14 10.45 54.45 -0.85
CA LYS A 14 9.38 53.54 -1.29
C LYS A 14 8.76 53.90 -2.65
N ILE A 15 8.77 52.95 -3.59
CA ILE A 15 7.82 52.93 -4.71
C ILE A 15 6.59 52.14 -4.27
N THR A 16 5.45 52.84 -4.19
CA THR A 16 4.16 52.30 -3.74
C THR A 16 3.58 51.27 -4.71
N ALA A 17 3.02 50.18 -4.17
CA ALA A 17 2.39 49.04 -4.85
C ALA A 17 1.34 49.33 -5.97
N PRO A 18 0.68 50.50 -6.08
CA PRO A 18 -0.27 50.75 -7.19
C PRO A 18 0.38 50.98 -8.57
N ALA A 19 1.63 51.46 -8.63
CA ALA A 19 2.29 51.82 -9.90
C ALA A 19 2.80 50.60 -10.69
N LEU A 20 3.26 49.56 -10.00
CA LEU A 20 3.73 48.31 -10.59
C LEU A 20 2.56 47.52 -11.25
N LYS A 21 1.36 47.62 -10.67
CA LYS A 21 0.16 46.94 -11.16
C LYS A 21 -0.35 47.52 -12.49
N LYS A 22 -0.21 48.84 -12.69
CA LYS A 22 -0.62 49.53 -13.91
C LYS A 22 0.34 49.28 -15.09
N TYR A 23 1.64 49.15 -14.82
CA TYR A 23 2.66 48.79 -15.84
C TYR A 23 2.54 47.33 -16.30
N LEU A 24 2.24 46.40 -15.38
CA LEU A 24 1.99 44.99 -15.71
C LEU A 24 0.70 44.77 -16.52
N LEU A 25 -0.34 45.58 -16.29
CA LEU A 25 -1.58 45.54 -17.07
C LEU A 25 -1.40 46.05 -18.51
N LEU A 26 -0.64 47.15 -18.70
CA LEU A 26 -0.34 47.68 -20.03
C LEU A 26 0.57 46.74 -20.84
N LYS A 27 1.54 46.07 -20.19
CA LYS A 27 2.39 45.04 -20.82
C LYS A 27 1.58 43.79 -21.24
N LYS A 28 0.55 43.42 -20.48
CA LYS A 28 -0.39 42.34 -20.85
C LYS A 28 -1.25 42.68 -22.07
N ILE A 29 -1.69 43.93 -22.21
CA ILE A 29 -2.56 44.34 -23.33
C ILE A 29 -1.77 44.42 -24.65
N TYR A 30 -0.51 44.86 -24.63
CA TYR A 30 0.31 44.95 -25.84
C TYR A 30 0.73 43.56 -26.39
N LEU A 31 1.03 42.60 -25.50
CA LEU A 31 1.42 41.23 -25.89
C LEU A 31 0.26 40.38 -26.43
N VAL A 32 -0.99 40.71 -26.07
CA VAL A 32 -2.18 39.97 -26.55
C VAL A 32 -2.49 40.30 -28.01
N SER A 33 -2.29 41.55 -28.45
CA SER A 33 -2.61 41.96 -29.83
C SER A 33 -1.62 41.47 -30.90
N ALA A 34 -0.35 41.26 -30.54
CA ALA A 34 0.66 40.71 -31.44
C ALA A 34 0.55 39.18 -31.64
N SER A 35 -0.19 38.47 -30.78
CA SER A 35 -0.35 37.01 -30.85
C SER A 35 -1.42 36.55 -31.84
N ASN A 36 -2.40 37.40 -32.16
CA ASN A 36 -3.60 36.97 -32.89
C ASN A 36 -3.38 36.76 -34.40
N ASN A 37 -2.46 37.50 -35.04
CA ASN A 37 -2.17 37.33 -36.47
C ASN A 37 -1.12 36.26 -36.79
N LEU A 38 -0.32 35.82 -35.81
CA LEU A 38 0.53 34.62 -35.95
C LEU A 38 -0.28 33.33 -35.73
N ASN A 39 -1.34 33.40 -34.91
CA ASN A 39 -2.19 32.27 -34.58
C ASN A 39 -3.15 31.87 -35.70
N THR A 40 -3.54 32.76 -36.61
CA THR A 40 -4.39 32.43 -37.77
C THR A 40 -3.62 31.70 -38.88
N LEU A 41 -2.36 32.09 -39.14
CA LEU A 41 -1.49 31.38 -40.07
C LEU A 41 -1.07 30.01 -39.51
N LYS A 42 -0.70 29.94 -38.21
CA LYS A 42 -0.42 28.67 -37.52
C LYS A 42 -1.65 27.76 -37.44
N LYS A 43 -2.86 28.30 -37.24
CA LYS A 43 -4.11 27.51 -37.21
C LYS A 43 -4.43 26.86 -38.55
N SER A 44 -4.16 27.52 -39.68
CA SER A 44 -4.37 26.93 -41.02
C SER A 44 -3.35 25.83 -41.36
N LEU A 45 -2.08 26.00 -40.97
CA LEU A 45 -1.04 24.99 -41.14
C LEU A 45 -1.20 23.81 -40.15
N SER A 46 -1.67 24.08 -38.93
CA SER A 46 -2.02 23.02 -37.97
C SER A 46 -3.31 22.30 -38.31
N LEU A 47 -4.27 22.90 -39.02
CA LEU A 47 -5.46 22.17 -39.50
C LEU A 47 -5.11 21.19 -40.64
N PHE A 48 -4.17 21.54 -41.51
CA PHE A 48 -3.72 20.65 -42.59
C PHE A 48 -2.84 19.51 -42.07
N ILE A 49 -1.96 19.79 -41.11
CA ILE A 49 -1.15 18.75 -40.43
C ILE A 49 -2.01 17.90 -39.49
N ALA A 50 -3.03 18.46 -38.83
CA ALA A 50 -3.98 17.68 -38.03
C ALA A 50 -4.85 16.78 -38.92
N SER A 51 -5.28 17.22 -40.11
CA SER A 51 -6.07 16.39 -41.02
C SER A 51 -5.28 15.25 -41.68
N SER A 52 -3.96 15.39 -41.84
CA SER A 52 -3.09 14.27 -42.28
C SER A 52 -2.64 13.34 -41.15
N ILE A 53 -2.62 13.80 -39.89
CA ILE A 53 -2.32 12.96 -38.71
C ILE A 53 -3.58 12.21 -38.20
N LEU A 54 -4.77 12.69 -38.50
CA LEU A 54 -6.05 12.03 -38.19
C LEU A 54 -6.38 10.80 -39.06
N LEU A 55 -5.61 10.55 -40.13
CA LEU A 55 -5.77 9.36 -40.98
C LEU A 55 -4.73 8.24 -40.67
N LEU A 56 -3.83 8.45 -39.72
CA LEU A 56 -2.76 7.49 -39.36
C LEU A 56 -2.94 6.80 -38.00
N ASN A 57 -4.01 7.11 -37.25
CA ASN A 57 -4.27 6.52 -35.94
C ASN A 57 -5.69 5.96 -35.86
N SER A 58 -5.89 4.75 -36.39
CA SER A 58 -6.84 3.75 -35.85
C SER A 58 -6.59 2.36 -36.45
N ALA A 59 -5.32 1.99 -36.63
CA ALA A 59 -4.94 0.61 -36.40
C ALA A 59 -4.53 0.56 -34.93
N ARG A 60 -5.50 0.42 -34.01
CA ARG A 60 -5.18 -0.18 -32.73
C ARG A 60 -4.78 -1.61 -33.07
N ALA A 61 -3.49 -1.81 -33.34
CA ALA A 61 -2.91 -3.13 -33.21
C ALA A 61 -3.32 -3.58 -31.80
N GLN A 62 -4.13 -4.63 -31.71
CA GLN A 62 -4.37 -5.30 -30.43
C GLN A 62 -2.98 -5.57 -29.85
N GLU A 63 -2.64 -4.93 -28.73
CA GLU A 63 -1.44 -5.28 -27.99
C GLU A 63 -1.65 -6.71 -27.53
N LYS A 64 -0.96 -7.64 -28.20
CA LYS A 64 -0.99 -9.04 -27.81
C LYS A 64 -0.01 -9.21 -26.66
N PHE A 65 -0.47 -9.73 -25.54
CA PHE A 65 0.32 -9.89 -24.33
C PHE A 65 1.00 -11.26 -24.29
N THR A 66 2.32 -11.27 -24.18
CA THR A 66 3.11 -12.44 -23.78
C THR A 66 3.00 -12.67 -22.28
N LEU A 67 3.45 -13.85 -21.78
CA LEU A 67 3.46 -14.10 -20.33
C LEU A 67 4.28 -13.04 -19.59
N GLU A 68 5.48 -12.70 -20.09
CA GLU A 68 6.36 -11.72 -19.46
C GLU A 68 5.68 -10.34 -19.36
N GLN A 69 4.98 -9.93 -20.42
CA GLN A 69 4.20 -8.68 -20.41
C GLN A 69 3.03 -8.75 -19.42
N CYS A 70 2.32 -9.88 -19.34
CA CYS A 70 1.28 -10.09 -18.34
C CYS A 70 1.84 -9.96 -16.91
N VAL A 71 2.98 -10.61 -16.63
CA VAL A 71 3.63 -10.55 -15.31
C VAL A 71 4.06 -9.11 -14.98
N ASN A 72 4.78 -8.45 -15.89
CA ASN A 72 5.26 -7.09 -15.67
C ASN A 72 4.08 -6.10 -15.48
N TYR A 73 3.03 -6.23 -16.29
CA TYR A 73 1.84 -5.40 -16.16
C TYR A 73 1.14 -5.65 -14.83
N ALA A 74 1.01 -6.91 -14.38
CA ALA A 74 0.45 -7.24 -13.08
C ALA A 74 1.27 -6.63 -11.94
N LEU A 75 2.60 -6.74 -12.00
CA LEU A 75 3.49 -6.19 -10.97
C LEU A 75 3.40 -4.67 -10.84
N GLU A 76 3.12 -3.96 -11.93
CA GLU A 76 2.97 -2.51 -11.94
C GLU A 76 1.55 -2.04 -11.54
N HIS A 77 0.52 -2.74 -12.03
CA HIS A 77 -0.86 -2.24 -11.95
C HIS A 77 -1.71 -2.89 -10.86
N ASN A 78 -1.39 -4.11 -10.41
CA ASN A 78 -2.23 -4.88 -9.50
C ASN A 78 -2.50 -4.15 -8.17
N LEU A 79 -3.77 -4.07 -7.81
CA LEU A 79 -4.23 -3.31 -6.64
C LEU A 79 -3.77 -3.92 -5.31
N THR A 80 -3.60 -5.25 -5.23
CA THR A 80 -3.13 -5.93 -4.02
C THR A 80 -1.67 -5.59 -3.73
N ILE A 81 -0.83 -5.49 -4.76
CA ILE A 81 0.58 -5.05 -4.63
C ILE A 81 0.64 -3.59 -4.17
N LYS A 82 -0.19 -2.72 -4.75
CA LYS A 82 -0.28 -1.31 -4.33
C LYS A 82 -0.73 -1.16 -2.88
N GLN A 83 -1.73 -1.94 -2.45
CA GLN A 83 -2.19 -1.94 -1.06
C GLN A 83 -1.08 -2.40 -0.11
N ALA A 84 -0.32 -3.44 -0.47
CA ALA A 84 0.83 -3.89 0.30
C ALA A 84 1.92 -2.81 0.40
N ALA A 85 2.19 -2.10 -0.70
CA ALA A 85 3.14 -0.99 -0.73
C ALA A 85 2.69 0.17 0.18
N PHE A 86 1.39 0.50 0.21
CA PHE A 86 0.88 1.51 1.15
C PHE A 86 1.02 1.09 2.61
N ASN A 87 0.78 -0.19 2.95
CA ASN A 87 1.01 -0.69 4.30
C ASN A 87 2.49 -0.64 4.70
N MET A 88 3.39 -0.91 3.76
CA MET A 88 4.83 -0.73 3.96
C MET A 88 5.20 0.74 4.20
N ALA A 89 4.64 1.66 3.41
CA ALA A 89 4.86 3.10 3.58
C ALA A 89 4.35 3.62 4.93
N ILE A 90 3.19 3.14 5.41
CA ILE A 90 2.70 3.44 6.77
C ILE A 90 3.71 2.97 7.82
N THR A 91 4.27 1.77 7.66
CA THR A 91 5.26 1.22 8.60
C THR A 91 6.60 1.99 8.54
N GLU A 92 6.93 2.57 7.39
CA GLU A 92 8.07 3.47 7.24
C GLU A 92 7.84 4.79 7.99
N GLU A 93 6.62 5.34 7.93
CA GLU A 93 6.23 6.49 8.75
C GLU A 93 6.26 6.16 10.25
N ASP A 94 5.83 4.97 10.68
CA ASP A 94 5.94 4.53 12.08
C ASP A 94 7.41 4.49 12.56
N LEU A 95 8.33 4.07 11.69
CA LEU A 95 9.76 4.12 11.99
C LEU A 95 10.25 5.56 12.12
N THR A 96 9.81 6.44 11.23
CA THR A 96 10.15 7.87 11.26
C THR A 96 9.58 8.56 12.51
N GLU A 97 8.32 8.31 12.85
CA GLU A 97 7.67 8.79 14.07
C GLU A 97 8.43 8.33 15.32
N SER A 98 8.85 7.06 15.38
CA SER A 98 9.62 6.56 16.52
C SER A 98 10.97 7.27 16.72
N LYS A 99 11.58 7.81 15.64
CA LYS A 99 12.77 8.65 15.72
C LYS A 99 12.42 10.06 16.18
N TYR A 100 11.34 10.65 15.69
CA TYR A 100 10.87 11.97 16.12
C TYR A 100 10.40 11.99 17.57
N ASN A 101 9.95 10.85 18.11
CA ASN A 101 9.65 10.69 19.52
C ASN A 101 10.89 10.84 20.44
N LEU A 102 12.09 11.03 19.90
CA LEU A 102 13.29 11.46 20.65
C LEU A 102 13.41 12.99 20.79
N LEU A 103 12.68 13.76 19.99
CA LEU A 103 12.67 15.22 20.01
C LEU A 103 11.78 15.75 21.14
N PRO A 104 11.99 17.00 21.59
CA PRO A 104 11.05 17.66 22.50
C PRO A 104 9.68 17.82 21.85
N SER A 105 8.64 17.53 22.62
CA SER A 105 7.28 17.97 22.31
C SER A 105 7.08 19.38 22.85
N ILE A 106 6.43 20.25 22.08
CA ILE A 106 6.10 21.62 22.49
C ILE A 106 4.60 21.80 22.29
N ASN A 107 3.89 22.09 23.38
CA ASN A 107 2.43 22.20 23.41
C ASN A 107 2.03 23.55 23.98
N GLY A 108 1.28 24.33 23.20
CA GLY A 108 0.63 25.57 23.64
C GLY A 108 -0.79 25.30 24.11
N GLN A 109 -1.19 25.90 25.22
CA GLN A 109 -2.55 25.85 25.73
C GLN A 109 -3.05 27.27 26.01
N ALA A 110 -4.27 27.55 25.58
CA ALA A 110 -5.00 28.76 25.94
C ALA A 110 -6.34 28.34 26.55
N SER A 111 -6.64 28.83 27.74
CA SER A 111 -7.90 28.55 28.43
C SER A 111 -8.54 29.85 28.89
N GLN A 112 -9.86 29.95 28.68
CA GLN A 112 -10.66 31.06 29.16
C GLN A 112 -11.67 30.51 30.17
N ASN A 113 -11.66 31.04 31.38
CA ASN A 113 -12.55 30.63 32.46
C ASN A 113 -13.48 31.78 32.82
N PHE A 114 -14.77 31.47 32.96
CA PHE A 114 -15.81 32.38 33.40
C PHE A 114 -16.42 31.83 34.68
N ASN A 115 -16.13 32.46 35.80
CA ASN A 115 -16.61 32.05 37.11
C ASN A 115 -17.61 33.08 37.65
N LYS A 116 -18.63 32.62 38.38
CA LYS A 116 -19.62 33.47 39.03
C LYS A 116 -19.81 33.01 40.48
N GLY A 117 -19.96 33.96 41.39
CA GLY A 117 -20.06 33.69 42.83
C GLY A 117 -18.70 33.73 43.52
N ARG A 118 -18.59 33.06 44.66
CA ARG A 118 -17.37 33.06 45.49
C ARG A 118 -16.20 32.35 44.81
N ASN A 119 -15.17 33.14 44.45
CA ASN A 119 -13.93 32.68 43.82
C ASN A 119 -12.71 33.29 44.52
N ILE A 120 -11.52 32.76 44.24
CA ILE A 120 -10.25 33.33 44.70
C ILE A 120 -9.77 34.31 43.62
N ASN A 121 -9.48 35.56 44.01
CA ASN A 121 -8.83 36.49 43.10
C ASN A 121 -7.38 36.03 42.85
N PRO A 122 -6.99 35.72 41.60
CA PRO A 122 -5.68 35.18 41.28
C PRO A 122 -4.51 36.15 41.50
N GLN A 123 -4.76 37.45 41.72
CA GLN A 123 -3.71 38.43 42.04
C GLN A 123 -3.52 38.66 43.53
N THR A 124 -4.61 38.74 44.30
CA THR A 124 -4.55 39.06 45.75
C THR A 124 -4.64 37.82 46.63
N ASN A 125 -4.99 36.66 46.07
CA ASN A 125 -5.31 35.42 46.79
C ASN A 125 -6.42 35.58 47.86
N LEU A 126 -7.25 36.62 47.75
CA LEU A 126 -8.40 36.85 48.62
C LEU A 126 -9.68 36.33 47.98
N TYR A 127 -10.66 35.95 48.82
CA TYR A 127 -11.99 35.61 48.35
C TYR A 127 -12.72 36.84 47.83
N VAL A 128 -13.35 36.67 46.68
CA VAL A 128 -14.21 37.67 46.03
C VAL A 128 -15.51 36.98 45.61
N ASP A 129 -16.66 37.60 45.87
CA ASP A 129 -17.98 37.07 45.51
C ASP A 129 -18.58 37.86 44.35
N GLN A 130 -18.04 37.63 43.15
CA GLN A 130 -18.42 38.34 41.93
C GLN A 130 -18.06 37.54 40.68
N SER A 131 -18.51 38.02 39.52
CA SER A 131 -18.09 37.46 38.24
C SER A 131 -16.59 37.69 38.02
N LEU A 132 -15.86 36.60 37.75
CA LEU A 132 -14.43 36.57 37.49
C LEU A 132 -14.18 35.87 36.16
N ASN A 133 -13.63 36.62 35.21
CA ASN A 133 -13.13 36.11 33.95
C ASN A 133 -11.61 36.05 34.01
N SER A 134 -11.02 34.91 33.65
CA SER A 134 -9.57 34.73 33.58
C SER A 134 -9.14 34.01 32.32
N THR A 135 -8.00 34.43 31.77
CA THR A 135 -7.34 33.75 30.65
C THR A 135 -6.04 33.16 31.16
N ASN A 136 -5.76 31.89 30.91
CA ASN A 136 -4.43 31.31 31.14
C ASN A 136 -3.86 30.87 29.81
N LEU A 137 -2.67 31.37 29.50
CA LEU A 137 -1.87 30.96 28.35
C LEU A 137 -0.64 30.22 28.88
N SER A 138 -0.35 29.04 28.34
CA SER A 138 0.85 28.29 28.69
C SER A 138 1.48 27.66 27.46
N LEU A 139 2.79 27.50 27.50
CA LEU A 139 3.59 26.78 26.53
C LEU A 139 4.45 25.81 27.32
N ASN A 140 4.28 24.52 27.09
CA ASN A 140 5.01 23.46 27.77
C ASN A 140 5.89 22.73 26.76
N ALA A 141 7.16 22.57 27.09
CA ALA A 141 8.11 21.77 26.32
C ALA A 141 8.58 20.59 27.16
N GLU A 142 8.51 19.36 26.66
CA GLU A 142 9.01 18.18 27.37
C GLU A 142 9.80 17.27 26.42
N VAL A 143 10.96 16.81 26.88
CA VAL A 143 11.76 15.77 26.24
C VAL A 143 12.16 14.69 27.23
N VAL A 144 12.05 13.44 26.82
CA VAL A 144 12.53 12.29 27.61
C VAL A 144 13.99 12.06 27.28
N LEU A 145 14.87 12.28 28.27
CA LEU A 145 16.32 12.10 28.13
C LEU A 145 16.72 10.62 28.25
N PHE A 146 16.03 9.88 29.13
CA PHE A 146 16.26 8.45 29.33
C PHE A 146 14.96 7.76 29.73
N SER A 147 14.72 6.56 29.18
CA SER A 147 13.54 5.75 29.51
C SER A 147 13.90 4.26 29.46
N GLY A 148 14.96 3.84 30.15
CA GLY A 148 15.37 2.44 30.15
C GLY A 148 15.70 1.85 28.78
N LEU A 149 16.20 2.67 27.85
CA LEU A 149 16.43 2.33 26.43
C LEU A 149 15.16 1.92 25.66
N GLN A 150 13.96 2.14 26.21
CA GLN A 150 12.70 1.78 25.55
C GLN A 150 12.56 2.44 24.18
N LYS A 151 12.80 3.76 24.08
CA LYS A 151 12.72 4.49 22.81
C LYS A 151 13.71 3.97 21.75
N LEU A 152 14.93 3.62 22.14
CA LEU A 152 15.93 3.06 21.21
C LEU A 152 15.56 1.66 20.72
N ASN A 153 15.03 0.81 21.61
CA ASN A 153 14.57 -0.52 21.22
C ASN A 153 13.29 -0.46 20.39
N LEU A 154 12.42 0.53 20.61
CA LEU A 154 11.24 0.79 19.77
C LEU A 154 11.63 1.17 18.35
N ILE A 155 12.64 2.03 18.15
CA ILE A 155 13.16 2.35 16.81
C ILE A 155 13.69 1.09 16.11
N LYS A 156 14.43 0.24 16.84
CA LYS A 156 14.92 -1.04 16.30
C LYS A 156 13.77 -2.00 15.97
N GLN A 157 12.74 -2.05 16.81
CA GLN A 157 11.53 -2.82 16.56
C GLN A 157 10.85 -2.36 15.27
N ASN A 158 10.56 -1.06 15.12
CA ASN A 158 9.90 -0.50 13.95
C ASN A 158 10.74 -0.69 12.67
N LYS A 159 12.08 -0.68 12.79
CA LYS A 159 12.97 -1.04 11.67
C LYS A 159 12.78 -2.48 11.20
N TYR A 160 12.73 -3.44 12.12
CA TYR A 160 12.46 -4.83 11.76
C TYR A 160 11.02 -5.04 11.27
N SER A 161 10.04 -4.30 11.81
CA SER A 161 8.67 -4.28 11.28
C SER A 161 8.65 -3.80 9.82
N LEU A 162 9.38 -2.74 9.47
CA LEU A 162 9.51 -2.27 8.09
C LEU A 162 10.15 -3.33 7.18
N MET A 163 11.24 -3.97 7.60
CA MET A 163 11.88 -5.05 6.84
C MET A 163 10.95 -6.26 6.64
N SER A 164 10.13 -6.56 7.65
CA SER A 164 9.07 -7.59 7.54
C SER A 164 8.06 -7.18 6.47
N GLN A 165 7.56 -5.94 6.48
CA GLN A 165 6.60 -5.47 5.47
C GLN A 165 7.19 -5.37 4.06
N GLN A 166 8.45 -4.99 3.93
CA GLN A 166 9.17 -5.06 2.65
C GLN A 166 9.17 -6.50 2.11
N SER A 167 9.48 -7.48 2.95
CA SER A 167 9.45 -8.90 2.57
C SER A 167 8.02 -9.37 2.25
N ASN A 168 7.01 -8.83 2.93
CA ASN A 168 5.60 -9.11 2.63
C ASN A 168 5.17 -8.59 1.26
N VAL A 169 5.65 -7.41 0.83
CA VAL A 169 5.41 -6.90 -0.52
C VAL A 169 6.00 -7.85 -1.57
N GLU A 170 7.24 -8.32 -1.36
CA GLU A 170 7.87 -9.29 -2.27
C GLU A 170 7.11 -10.63 -2.30
N LYS A 171 6.61 -11.10 -1.15
CA LYS A 171 5.74 -12.28 -1.06
C LYS A 171 4.46 -12.12 -1.89
N ILE A 172 3.81 -10.95 -1.80
CA ILE A 172 2.58 -10.67 -2.55
C ILE A 172 2.85 -10.56 -4.05
N LYS A 173 3.95 -9.91 -4.46
CA LYS A 173 4.38 -9.89 -5.87
C LYS A 173 4.57 -11.31 -6.42
N GLN A 174 5.18 -12.17 -5.63
CA GLN A 174 5.39 -13.57 -5.97
C GLN A 174 4.09 -14.35 -6.11
N ASP A 175 3.16 -14.24 -5.16
CA ASP A 175 1.85 -14.89 -5.23
C ASP A 175 1.07 -14.43 -6.48
N ILE A 176 1.06 -13.12 -6.76
CA ILE A 176 0.43 -12.57 -7.97
C ILE A 176 1.09 -13.13 -9.24
N THR A 177 2.41 -13.21 -9.27
CA THR A 177 3.13 -13.76 -10.43
C THR A 177 2.74 -15.22 -10.70
N LEU A 178 2.70 -16.06 -9.66
CA LEU A 178 2.28 -17.47 -9.79
C LEU A 178 0.83 -17.59 -10.25
N ASN A 179 -0.06 -16.74 -9.74
CA ASN A 179 -1.45 -16.70 -10.19
C ASN A 179 -1.56 -16.28 -11.67
N VAL A 180 -0.74 -15.32 -12.13
CA VAL A 180 -0.70 -14.89 -13.54
C VAL A 180 -0.24 -16.03 -14.41
N VAL A 181 0.83 -16.74 -14.04
CA VAL A 181 1.32 -17.91 -14.78
C VAL A 181 0.26 -19.00 -14.84
N SER A 182 -0.38 -19.32 -13.72
CA SER A 182 -1.44 -20.33 -13.66
C SER A 182 -2.61 -19.99 -14.58
N GLU A 183 -3.09 -18.75 -14.54
CA GLU A 183 -4.24 -18.33 -15.34
C GLU A 183 -3.87 -18.18 -16.83
N PHE A 184 -2.65 -17.73 -17.14
CA PHE A 184 -2.14 -17.65 -18.50
C PHE A 184 -2.06 -19.03 -19.14
N LEU A 185 -1.48 -20.03 -18.46
CA LEU A 185 -1.42 -21.41 -18.96
C LEU A 185 -2.82 -22.03 -19.07
N THR A 186 -3.73 -21.74 -18.13
CA THR A 186 -5.13 -22.15 -18.21
C THR A 186 -5.82 -21.56 -19.45
N THR A 187 -5.55 -20.29 -19.76
CA THR A 187 -6.09 -19.62 -20.94
C THR A 187 -5.54 -20.24 -22.22
N LEU A 188 -4.23 -20.52 -22.30
CA LEU A 188 -3.63 -21.22 -23.44
C LEU A 188 -4.24 -22.62 -23.64
N PHE A 189 -4.43 -23.37 -22.55
CA PHE A 189 -5.13 -24.66 -22.57
C PHE A 189 -6.53 -24.53 -23.16
N ASN A 190 -7.34 -23.58 -22.68
CA ASN A 190 -8.71 -23.37 -23.18
C ASN A 190 -8.73 -22.93 -24.65
N GLN A 191 -7.76 -22.14 -25.10
CA GLN A 191 -7.61 -21.76 -26.50
C GLN A 191 -7.35 -22.99 -27.39
N GLU A 192 -6.45 -23.88 -26.97
CA GLU A 192 -6.19 -25.12 -27.70
C GLU A 192 -7.39 -26.07 -27.67
N LEU A 193 -8.11 -26.12 -26.54
CA LEU A 193 -9.32 -26.93 -26.41
C LEU A 193 -10.44 -26.47 -27.35
N VAL A 194 -10.66 -25.15 -27.48
CA VAL A 194 -11.59 -24.57 -28.47
C VAL A 194 -11.18 -25.00 -29.88
N ARG A 195 -9.91 -24.85 -30.24
CA ARG A 195 -9.41 -25.25 -31.57
C ARG A 195 -9.62 -26.74 -31.85
N ASN A 196 -9.44 -27.60 -30.85
CA ASN A 196 -9.69 -29.03 -30.99
C ASN A 196 -11.17 -29.31 -31.24
N TYR A 197 -12.09 -28.71 -30.46
CA TYR A 197 -13.53 -28.90 -30.66
C TYR A 197 -14.05 -28.27 -31.96
N GLU A 198 -13.47 -27.16 -32.44
CA GLU A 198 -13.76 -26.60 -33.77
C GLU A 198 -13.42 -27.60 -34.89
N ASN A 199 -12.24 -28.23 -34.81
CA ASN A 199 -11.84 -29.28 -35.75
C ASN A 199 -12.77 -30.50 -35.66
N GLN A 200 -13.14 -30.92 -34.45
CA GLN A 200 -14.02 -32.08 -34.25
C GLN A 200 -15.44 -31.84 -34.79
N LEU A 201 -15.98 -30.63 -34.60
CA LEU A 201 -17.27 -30.21 -35.16
C LEU A 201 -17.22 -30.14 -36.69
N THR A 202 -16.12 -29.62 -37.26
CA THR A 202 -15.92 -29.60 -38.72
C THR A 202 -15.94 -31.03 -39.28
N VAL A 203 -15.29 -31.98 -38.60
CA VAL A 203 -15.29 -33.39 -38.99
C VAL A 203 -16.68 -34.02 -38.86
N SER A 204 -17.43 -33.80 -37.76
CA SER A 204 -18.79 -34.36 -37.64
C SER A 204 -19.76 -33.75 -38.64
N GLN A 205 -19.65 -32.46 -38.96
CA GLN A 205 -20.44 -31.83 -40.02
C GLN A 205 -20.24 -32.55 -41.36
N GLY A 206 -18.98 -32.80 -41.75
CA GLY A 206 -18.68 -33.58 -42.96
C GLY A 206 -19.21 -35.02 -42.90
N GLN A 207 -19.09 -35.68 -41.75
CA GLN A 207 -19.64 -37.03 -41.56
C GLN A 207 -21.16 -37.08 -41.69
N VAL A 208 -21.89 -36.09 -41.17
CA VAL A 208 -23.34 -35.96 -41.31
C VAL A 208 -23.73 -35.75 -42.78
N GLU A 209 -23.00 -34.92 -43.52
CA GLU A 209 -23.26 -34.73 -44.96
C GLU A 209 -23.08 -36.03 -45.76
N VAL A 210 -22.02 -36.78 -45.48
CA VAL A 210 -21.77 -38.08 -46.12
C VAL A 210 -22.83 -39.11 -45.71
N ALA A 211 -23.18 -39.16 -44.41
CA ALA A 211 -24.20 -40.06 -43.89
C ALA A 211 -25.57 -39.80 -44.52
N LYS A 212 -25.96 -38.52 -44.66
CA LYS A 212 -27.20 -38.13 -45.33
C LYS A 212 -27.27 -38.66 -46.76
N LYS A 213 -26.20 -38.44 -47.55
CA LYS A 213 -26.11 -38.94 -48.93
C LYS A 213 -26.21 -40.47 -48.99
N LYS A 214 -25.56 -41.18 -48.06
CA LYS A 214 -25.63 -42.65 -47.96
C LYS A 214 -27.02 -43.14 -47.57
N ALA A 215 -27.72 -42.44 -46.69
CA ALA A 215 -29.09 -42.78 -46.28
C ALA A 215 -30.08 -42.56 -47.44
N ASP A 216 -29.94 -41.45 -48.18
CA ASP A 216 -30.77 -41.12 -49.35
C ASP A 216 -30.70 -42.19 -50.45
N VAL A 217 -29.54 -42.85 -50.60
CA VAL A 217 -29.34 -43.98 -51.54
C VAL A 217 -29.54 -45.36 -50.90
N GLY A 218 -30.02 -45.41 -49.65
CA GLY A 218 -30.32 -46.64 -48.91
C GLY A 218 -29.10 -47.47 -48.46
N SER A 219 -27.89 -46.90 -48.50
CA SER A 219 -26.64 -47.57 -48.11
C SER A 219 -26.39 -47.63 -46.59
N ILE A 220 -27.09 -46.80 -45.80
CA ILE A 220 -27.12 -46.87 -44.32
C ILE A 220 -28.56 -46.69 -43.84
N THR A 221 -28.83 -47.01 -42.57
CA THR A 221 -30.17 -46.84 -41.98
C THR A 221 -30.42 -45.39 -41.53
N GLU A 222 -31.68 -45.00 -41.41
CA GLU A 222 -32.05 -43.70 -40.80
C GLU A 222 -31.54 -43.58 -39.35
N ALA A 223 -31.51 -44.70 -38.61
CA ALA A 223 -30.94 -44.74 -37.28
C ALA A 223 -29.43 -44.41 -37.27
N ASP A 224 -28.67 -44.92 -38.25
CA ASP A 224 -27.26 -44.58 -38.42
C ASP A 224 -27.06 -43.08 -38.72
N PHE A 225 -27.89 -42.50 -39.60
CA PHE A 225 -27.86 -41.07 -39.89
C PHE A 225 -28.15 -40.22 -38.64
N LEU A 226 -29.20 -40.58 -37.88
CA LEU A 226 -29.55 -39.90 -36.63
C LEU A 226 -28.44 -39.99 -35.58
N GLN A 227 -27.67 -41.09 -35.56
CA GLN A 227 -26.51 -41.24 -34.68
C GLN A 227 -25.41 -40.23 -35.02
N PHE A 228 -25.10 -40.03 -36.31
CA PHE A 228 -24.14 -38.99 -36.74
C PHE A 228 -24.64 -37.58 -36.40
N LYS A 229 -25.94 -37.33 -36.57
CA LYS A 229 -26.55 -36.04 -36.22
C LYS A 229 -26.50 -35.77 -34.72
N ALA A 230 -26.75 -36.79 -33.89
CA ALA A 230 -26.58 -36.70 -32.44
C ALA A 230 -25.12 -36.39 -32.04
N GLN A 231 -24.14 -37.04 -32.69
CA GLN A 231 -22.72 -36.77 -32.44
C GLN A 231 -22.35 -35.32 -32.81
N GLN A 232 -22.87 -34.79 -33.92
CA GLN A 232 -22.68 -33.38 -34.28
C GLN A 232 -23.20 -32.44 -33.19
N SER A 233 -24.40 -32.70 -32.65
CA SER A 233 -24.94 -31.91 -31.53
C SER A 233 -24.07 -31.97 -30.27
N VAL A 234 -23.46 -33.12 -29.97
CA VAL A 234 -22.52 -33.27 -28.85
C VAL A 234 -21.24 -32.45 -29.09
N ASP A 235 -20.69 -32.51 -30.31
CA ASP A 235 -19.48 -31.75 -30.66
C ASP A 235 -19.73 -30.23 -30.60
N GLU A 236 -20.91 -29.77 -31.02
CA GLU A 236 -21.36 -28.37 -30.92
C GLU A 236 -21.54 -27.91 -29.47
N PHE A 237 -22.12 -28.78 -28.62
CA PHE A 237 -22.23 -28.54 -27.18
C PHE A 237 -20.86 -28.40 -26.50
N ASN A 238 -19.91 -29.29 -26.84
CA ASN A 238 -18.54 -29.26 -26.31
C ASN A 238 -17.80 -27.99 -26.75
N LEU A 239 -17.94 -27.57 -28.02
CA LEU A 239 -17.37 -26.33 -28.51
C LEU A 239 -17.92 -25.12 -27.75
N THR A 240 -19.24 -25.03 -27.58
CA THR A 240 -19.90 -23.93 -26.85
C THR A 240 -19.40 -23.86 -25.40
N THR A 241 -19.22 -25.01 -24.76
CA THR A 241 -18.69 -25.11 -23.40
C THR A 241 -17.23 -24.64 -23.34
N ALA A 242 -16.39 -25.07 -24.28
CA ALA A 242 -14.99 -24.66 -24.34
C ALA A 242 -14.84 -23.14 -24.62
N GLN A 243 -15.68 -22.58 -25.49
CA GLN A 243 -15.71 -21.13 -25.76
C GLN A 243 -16.11 -20.32 -24.51
N SER A 244 -17.08 -20.83 -23.75
CA SER A 244 -17.48 -20.23 -22.46
C SER A 244 -16.32 -20.27 -21.46
N GLN A 245 -15.63 -21.40 -21.34
CA GLN A 245 -14.48 -21.57 -20.45
C GLN A 245 -13.30 -20.66 -20.84
N LEU A 246 -13.03 -20.52 -22.14
CA LEU A 246 -12.04 -19.58 -22.66
C LEU A 246 -12.38 -18.13 -22.27
N THR A 247 -13.64 -17.73 -22.47
CA THR A 247 -14.13 -16.40 -22.11
C THR A 247 -13.94 -16.10 -20.63
N ILE A 248 -14.26 -17.08 -19.76
CA ILE A 248 -14.06 -16.97 -18.30
C ILE A 248 -12.58 -16.85 -17.96
N SER A 249 -11.69 -17.66 -18.55
CA SER A 249 -10.26 -17.57 -18.27
C SER A 249 -9.63 -16.25 -18.72
N LEU A 250 -10.04 -15.72 -19.88
CA LEU A 250 -9.63 -14.38 -20.32
C LEU A 250 -10.11 -13.29 -19.37
N LEU A 251 -11.36 -13.39 -18.88
CA LEU A 251 -11.90 -12.46 -17.91
C LEU A 251 -11.14 -12.51 -16.57
N ASN A 252 -10.80 -13.70 -16.08
CA ASN A 252 -10.00 -13.89 -14.86
C ASN A 252 -8.59 -13.31 -15.02
N LEU A 253 -7.93 -13.60 -16.15
CA LEU A 253 -6.62 -13.05 -16.45
C LEU A 253 -6.67 -11.51 -16.48
N ARG A 254 -7.65 -10.93 -17.17
CA ARG A 254 -7.83 -9.46 -17.21
C ARG A 254 -8.03 -8.84 -15.82
N GLN A 255 -8.84 -9.46 -14.96
CA GLN A 255 -9.04 -9.01 -13.58
C GLN A 255 -7.73 -9.05 -12.78
N LEU A 256 -6.95 -10.12 -12.92
CA LEU A 256 -5.68 -10.27 -12.23
C LEU A 256 -4.65 -9.22 -12.68
N LEU A 257 -4.64 -8.90 -13.97
CA LEU A 257 -3.85 -7.80 -14.55
C LEU A 257 -4.40 -6.42 -14.19
N SER A 258 -5.60 -6.32 -13.62
CA SER A 258 -6.30 -5.05 -13.36
C SER A 258 -6.48 -4.21 -14.63
N ILE A 259 -6.79 -4.86 -15.76
CA ILE A 259 -7.10 -4.20 -17.04
C ILE A 259 -8.61 -3.90 -17.10
N ASP A 260 -8.96 -2.68 -17.49
CA ASP A 260 -10.34 -2.24 -17.64
C ASP A 260 -11.12 -3.10 -18.66
N ALA A 261 -12.44 -3.25 -18.43
CA ALA A 261 -13.30 -4.10 -19.25
C ALA A 261 -13.44 -3.64 -20.72
N ASP A 262 -13.16 -2.37 -21.01
CA ASP A 262 -13.31 -1.74 -22.33
C ASP A 262 -12.09 -1.91 -23.25
N LYS A 263 -10.92 -2.32 -22.72
CA LYS A 263 -9.71 -2.50 -23.52
C LYS A 263 -9.67 -3.87 -24.21
N PRO A 264 -9.38 -3.95 -25.53
CA PRO A 264 -9.15 -5.22 -26.19
C PRO A 264 -7.92 -5.90 -25.59
N PHE A 265 -8.06 -7.17 -25.23
CA PHE A 265 -7.03 -7.98 -24.59
C PHE A 265 -6.94 -9.32 -25.30
N GLU A 266 -5.77 -9.60 -25.88
CA GLU A 266 -5.44 -10.88 -26.50
C GLU A 266 -4.09 -11.33 -26.00
N ILE A 267 -3.92 -12.64 -25.80
CA ILE A 267 -2.64 -13.23 -25.42
C ILE A 267 -1.92 -13.82 -26.63
N VAL A 268 -0.60 -13.71 -26.65
CA VAL A 268 0.26 -14.38 -27.62
C VAL A 268 0.48 -15.82 -27.16
N ARG A 269 0.17 -16.78 -28.04
CA ARG A 269 0.60 -18.17 -27.85
C ARG A 269 2.11 -18.29 -28.13
N PRO A 270 2.93 -18.75 -27.17
CA PRO A 270 4.35 -19.05 -27.41
C PRO A 270 4.53 -20.22 -28.37
N SER A 271 5.71 -20.38 -28.95
CA SER A 271 5.98 -21.52 -29.81
C SER A 271 5.96 -22.84 -29.03
N GLU A 272 5.64 -23.93 -29.72
CA GLU A 272 5.56 -25.27 -29.10
C GLU A 272 6.92 -25.73 -28.50
N VAL A 273 8.02 -25.27 -29.09
CA VAL A 273 9.39 -25.55 -28.65
C VAL A 273 9.73 -24.81 -27.36
N GLU A 274 9.30 -23.57 -27.22
CA GLU A 274 9.46 -22.78 -25.99
C GLU A 274 8.66 -23.39 -24.83
N LEU A 275 7.44 -23.85 -25.11
CA LEU A 275 6.55 -24.48 -24.11
C LEU A 275 7.09 -25.82 -23.57
N MET A 276 7.85 -26.58 -24.35
CA MET A 276 8.36 -27.91 -23.95
C MET A 276 9.81 -27.92 -23.46
N ASN A 277 10.55 -26.81 -23.52
CA ASN A 277 11.90 -26.73 -22.99
C ASN A 277 11.90 -26.52 -21.47
N ILE A 278 11.54 -27.58 -20.73
CA ILE A 278 11.41 -27.55 -19.28
C ILE A 278 12.32 -28.58 -18.61
N GLU A 279 12.92 -28.21 -17.48
CA GLU A 279 13.66 -29.12 -16.63
C GLU A 279 12.66 -29.88 -15.74
N THR A 280 12.75 -31.21 -15.74
CA THR A 280 11.82 -32.09 -14.99
C THR A 280 12.48 -32.82 -13.82
N LYS A 281 13.83 -32.84 -13.77
CA LYS A 281 14.59 -33.58 -12.77
C LYS A 281 15.13 -32.67 -11.68
N TYR A 282 14.45 -32.68 -10.53
CA TYR A 282 14.85 -31.92 -9.36
C TYR A 282 15.07 -32.79 -8.13
N ASN A 283 16.01 -32.37 -7.28
CA ASN A 283 16.20 -32.92 -5.95
C ASN A 283 15.51 -32.04 -4.91
N SER A 284 14.53 -32.59 -4.18
CA SER A 284 13.74 -31.82 -3.20
C SER A 284 14.56 -31.14 -2.12
N MET A 285 15.64 -31.77 -1.64
CA MET A 285 16.49 -31.19 -0.60
C MET A 285 17.30 -30.01 -1.16
N ALA A 286 17.82 -30.13 -2.38
CA ALA A 286 18.54 -29.05 -3.04
C ALA A 286 17.61 -27.85 -3.27
N VAL A 287 16.41 -28.08 -3.82
CA VAL A 287 15.41 -27.03 -4.04
C VAL A 287 15.02 -26.34 -2.72
N TYR A 288 14.78 -27.12 -1.66
CA TYR A 288 14.44 -26.56 -0.35
C TYR A 288 15.56 -25.68 0.22
N SER A 289 16.81 -26.14 0.12
CA SER A 289 17.97 -25.40 0.63
C SER A 289 18.17 -24.04 -0.05
N GLU A 290 17.82 -23.95 -1.33
CA GLU A 290 17.88 -22.69 -2.07
C GLU A 290 16.66 -21.81 -1.78
N ALA A 291 15.46 -22.40 -1.81
CA ALA A 291 14.21 -21.72 -1.47
C ALA A 291 14.30 -21.04 -0.10
N LEU A 292 14.89 -21.69 0.91
CA LEU A 292 15.02 -21.14 2.25
C LEU A 292 15.82 -19.82 2.30
N LYS A 293 16.75 -19.58 1.38
CA LYS A 293 17.57 -18.34 1.33
C LYS A 293 16.82 -17.18 0.68
N ILE A 294 15.99 -17.49 -0.31
CA ILE A 294 15.36 -16.48 -1.16
C ILE A 294 13.89 -16.21 -0.79
N ASN A 295 13.23 -17.14 -0.11
CA ASN A 295 11.79 -17.08 0.14
C ASN A 295 11.41 -15.86 1.02
N PRO A 296 10.60 -14.92 0.48
CA PRO A 296 10.20 -13.71 1.21
C PRO A 296 9.31 -13.98 2.42
N GLU A 297 8.51 -15.05 2.44
CA GLU A 297 7.68 -15.41 3.60
C GLU A 297 8.55 -15.81 4.80
N ILE A 298 9.65 -16.55 4.56
CA ILE A 298 10.61 -16.89 5.61
C ILE A 298 11.29 -15.62 6.14
N LYS A 299 11.75 -14.73 5.25
CA LYS A 299 12.36 -13.44 5.65
C LYS A 299 11.37 -12.55 6.42
N ARG A 300 10.11 -12.49 5.98
CA ARG A 300 9.04 -11.74 6.65
C ARG A 300 8.89 -12.18 8.09
N LEU A 301 8.82 -13.49 8.33
CA LEU A 301 8.65 -14.07 9.66
C LEU A 301 9.92 -13.96 10.52
N GLU A 302 11.11 -14.07 9.92
CA GLU A 302 12.37 -13.83 10.60
C GLU A 302 12.45 -12.39 11.12
N TYR A 303 12.13 -11.40 10.30
CA TYR A 303 12.07 -10.00 10.74
C TYR A 303 10.96 -9.76 11.76
N GLN A 304 9.82 -10.45 11.65
CA GLN A 304 8.76 -10.39 12.67
C GLN A 304 9.24 -10.95 14.02
N ARG A 305 10.03 -12.03 14.03
CA ARG A 305 10.70 -12.55 15.24
C ARG A 305 11.67 -11.52 15.82
N MET A 306 12.51 -10.90 15.00
CA MET A 306 13.45 -9.85 15.44
C MET A 306 12.72 -8.63 16.01
N ALA A 307 11.60 -8.22 15.42
CA ALA A 307 10.75 -7.16 15.95
C ALA A 307 10.16 -7.54 17.33
N SER A 308 9.70 -8.79 17.49
CA SER A 308 9.20 -9.32 18.77
C SER A 308 10.29 -9.39 19.85
N GLU A 309 11.53 -9.72 19.47
CA GLU A 309 12.68 -9.70 20.37
C GLU A 309 12.97 -8.27 20.89
N LYS A 310 12.86 -7.27 20.02
CA LYS A 310 12.99 -5.86 20.43
C LYS A 310 11.79 -5.39 21.24
N SER A 311 10.59 -5.90 20.99
CA SER A 311 9.42 -5.71 21.87
C SER A 311 9.66 -6.18 23.30
N LEU A 312 10.28 -7.37 23.46
CA LEU A 312 10.69 -7.88 24.77
C LEU A 312 11.72 -6.94 25.43
N SER A 313 12.65 -6.39 24.65
CA SER A 313 13.63 -5.42 25.15
C SER A 313 12.98 -4.11 25.59
N VAL A 314 11.95 -3.62 24.88
CA VAL A 314 11.12 -2.47 25.29
C VAL A 314 10.39 -2.77 26.61
N ALA A 315 9.80 -3.96 26.76
CA ALA A 315 9.13 -4.34 28.00
C ALA A 315 10.11 -4.40 29.18
N LYS A 316 11.32 -4.94 28.99
CA LYS A 316 12.37 -4.99 30.01
C LYS A 316 12.84 -3.60 30.43
N GLY A 317 12.90 -2.66 29.50
CA GLY A 317 13.24 -1.26 29.80
C GLY A 317 12.30 -0.60 30.81
N GLY A 318 11.07 -1.13 30.97
CA GLY A 318 10.10 -0.63 31.96
C GLY A 318 10.54 -0.83 33.43
N TYR A 319 11.52 -1.69 33.70
CA TYR A 319 12.10 -1.82 35.06
C TYR A 319 13.04 -0.68 35.44
N LEU A 320 13.51 0.08 34.45
CA LEU A 320 14.50 1.13 34.65
C LEU A 320 13.82 2.49 34.83
N PRO A 321 14.50 3.46 35.47
CA PRO A 321 13.94 4.78 35.68
C PRO A 321 13.78 5.54 34.36
N THR A 322 12.87 6.52 34.38
CA THR A 322 12.69 7.50 33.30
C THR A 322 13.14 8.87 33.77
N LEU A 323 13.98 9.54 33.00
CA LEU A 323 14.43 10.91 33.21
C LEU A 323 13.89 11.79 32.08
N SER A 324 13.11 12.81 32.41
CA SER A 324 12.65 13.84 31.47
C SER A 324 13.12 15.24 31.87
N LEU A 325 13.27 16.10 30.87
CA LEU A 325 13.51 17.52 30.99
C LEU A 325 12.24 18.24 30.51
N GLY A 326 11.65 19.01 31.40
CA GLY A 326 10.47 19.84 31.12
C GLY A 326 10.79 21.32 31.28
N GLY A 327 10.18 22.14 30.45
CA GLY A 327 10.18 23.59 30.59
C GLY A 327 8.78 24.13 30.33
N TYR A 328 8.45 25.25 30.97
CA TYR A 328 7.18 25.92 30.72
C TYR A 328 7.37 27.44 30.67
N TYR A 329 6.51 28.07 29.89
CA TYR A 329 6.16 29.47 29.99
C TYR A 329 4.67 29.54 30.28
N SER A 330 4.26 30.35 31.25
CA SER A 330 2.85 30.57 31.55
C SER A 330 2.59 32.03 31.85
N THR A 331 1.39 32.47 31.54
CA THR A 331 0.93 33.81 31.90
C THR A 331 -0.59 33.79 32.03
N ASN A 332 -1.11 34.71 32.82
CA ASN A 332 -2.53 34.79 33.06
C ASN A 332 -3.05 36.23 33.05
N TYR A 333 -4.30 36.37 32.64
CA TYR A 333 -5.11 37.56 32.76
C TYR A 333 -6.25 37.30 33.74
N SER A 334 -6.61 38.32 34.50
CA SER A 334 -7.79 38.35 35.36
C SER A 334 -8.54 39.66 35.15
N SER A 335 -9.86 39.57 34.98
CA SER A 335 -10.76 40.74 35.00
C SER A 335 -10.75 41.51 36.32
N LEU A 336 -10.22 40.92 37.40
CA LEU A 336 -10.05 41.58 38.70
C LEU A 336 -8.62 42.09 38.90
N GLY A 337 -7.89 42.31 37.81
CA GLY A 337 -6.50 42.67 37.86
C GLY A 337 -6.28 44.16 38.17
N GLN A 338 -5.68 44.49 39.30
CA GLN A 338 -5.56 45.88 39.78
C GLN A 338 -4.13 46.22 40.21
N LYS A 339 -3.71 47.45 39.90
CA LYS A 339 -2.47 48.05 40.41
C LYS A 339 -2.79 49.01 41.55
N THR A 340 -1.95 48.99 42.57
CA THR A 340 -2.02 49.92 43.68
C THR A 340 -1.30 51.22 43.33
N ILE A 341 -2.01 52.34 43.37
CA ILE A 341 -1.48 53.69 43.21
C ILE A 341 -1.44 54.33 44.60
N ARG A 342 -0.24 54.59 45.11
CA ARG A 342 -0.03 55.34 46.36
C ARG A 342 0.15 56.81 46.02
N THR A 343 -0.77 57.65 46.47
CA THR A 343 -0.69 59.10 46.30
C THR A 343 -0.29 59.71 47.65
N PRO A 344 0.90 60.35 47.75
CA PRO A 344 1.33 61.00 48.98
C PRO A 344 0.30 62.04 49.42
N LEU A 345 -0.07 61.99 50.70
CA LEU A 345 -0.88 63.00 51.36
C LEU A 345 0.04 63.92 52.19
N PRO A 346 -0.40 65.13 52.56
CA PRO A 346 0.31 65.95 53.53
C PRO A 346 0.56 65.17 54.82
N ASP A 347 1.70 65.41 55.48
CA ASP A 347 2.05 64.69 56.70
C ASP A 347 0.91 64.77 57.72
N ALA A 348 0.53 63.62 58.27
CA ALA A 348 -0.53 63.50 59.26
C ALA A 348 0.07 63.20 60.65
N PRO A 349 -0.57 63.63 61.75
CA PRO A 349 -0.08 63.31 63.09
C PRO A 349 -0.15 61.80 63.32
N THR A 350 1.00 61.19 63.62
CA THR A 350 1.19 59.73 63.76
C THR A 350 0.57 59.13 65.03
N GLY A 351 -0.09 59.94 65.86
CA GLY A 351 -0.57 59.55 67.19
C GLY A 351 0.54 59.46 68.25
N LEU A 352 1.80 59.61 67.85
CA LEU A 352 2.93 59.76 68.77
C LEU A 352 3.11 61.23 69.13
N TYR A 353 3.34 61.49 70.41
CA TYR A 353 3.65 62.83 70.90
C TYR A 353 5.00 62.82 71.61
N ILE A 354 5.83 63.82 71.33
CA ILE A 354 7.12 64.03 72.00
C ILE A 354 7.02 65.22 72.96
N PRO A 355 7.71 65.20 74.12
CA PRO A 355 7.70 66.33 75.05
C PRO A 355 8.35 67.54 74.40
N GLY A 356 7.58 68.61 74.21
CA GLY A 356 8.05 69.90 73.71
C GLY A 356 8.51 70.84 74.82
N PRO A 357 9.21 71.94 74.49
CA PRO A 357 9.63 72.94 75.47
C PRO A 357 8.41 73.50 76.23
N GLY A 358 8.45 73.43 77.57
CA GLY A 358 7.36 73.92 78.44
C GLY A 358 6.35 72.86 78.90
N GLY A 359 6.58 71.57 78.65
CA GLY A 359 5.74 70.47 79.16
C GLY A 359 4.54 70.10 78.28
N ASN A 360 4.39 70.74 77.11
CA ASN A 360 3.35 70.41 76.15
C ASN A 360 3.83 69.34 75.16
N ASN A 361 3.02 68.31 74.97
CA ASN A 361 3.26 67.22 74.04
C ASN A 361 3.00 67.67 72.59
N VAL A 362 4.00 67.57 71.70
CA VAL A 362 3.90 67.92 70.27
C VAL A 362 3.68 66.65 69.44
N ALA A 363 2.66 66.65 68.57
CA ALA A 363 2.38 65.53 67.69
C ALA A 363 3.51 65.36 66.66
N VAL A 364 4.00 64.14 66.52
CA VAL A 364 4.97 63.77 65.48
C VAL A 364 4.20 63.55 64.18
N TYR A 365 4.48 64.37 63.18
CA TYR A 365 3.90 64.24 61.85
C TYR A 365 4.75 63.27 61.01
N GLY A 366 4.10 62.42 60.23
CA GLY A 366 4.75 61.46 59.36
C GLY A 366 4.06 61.35 58.01
N PRO A 367 4.75 60.83 56.99
CA PRO A 367 4.23 60.74 55.64
C PRO A 367 3.01 59.82 55.58
N ASP A 368 1.89 60.38 55.16
CA ASP A 368 0.65 59.65 54.90
C ASP A 368 0.48 59.43 53.39
N ALA A 369 -0.23 58.38 52.98
CA ALA A 369 -0.52 58.12 51.58
C ALA A 369 -1.89 57.49 51.40
N SER A 370 -2.69 58.07 50.51
CA SER A 370 -3.92 57.42 50.06
C SER A 370 -3.58 56.28 49.09
N VAL A 371 -4.27 55.16 49.25
CA VAL A 371 -4.12 53.98 48.41
C VAL A 371 -5.34 53.87 47.51
N SER A 372 -5.15 53.99 46.20
CA SER A 372 -6.20 53.77 45.20
C SER A 372 -5.86 52.60 44.30
N PHE A 373 -6.88 51.95 43.72
CA PHE A 373 -6.72 50.82 42.82
C PHE A 373 -7.16 51.22 41.41
N SER A 374 -6.38 50.83 40.40
CA SER A 374 -6.69 51.05 38.99
C SER A 374 -6.57 49.73 38.24
N ASP A 375 -7.48 49.48 37.30
CA ASP A 375 -7.45 48.26 36.50
C ASP A 375 -6.19 48.18 35.63
N ILE A 376 -5.57 47.00 35.58
CA ILE A 376 -4.42 46.72 34.73
C ILE A 376 -4.93 46.16 33.40
N GLY A 377 -4.50 46.75 32.28
CA GLY A 377 -4.88 46.28 30.96
C GLY A 377 -4.38 44.87 30.65
N PHE A 378 -5.05 44.18 29.71
CA PHE A 378 -4.71 42.80 29.31
C PHE A 378 -3.22 42.61 28.98
N SER A 379 -2.66 43.44 28.09
CA SER A 379 -1.26 43.31 27.65
C SER A 379 -0.26 43.52 28.79
N GLU A 380 -0.58 44.39 29.74
CA GLU A 380 0.26 44.65 30.91
C GLU A 380 0.20 43.48 31.90
N GLN A 381 -0.99 42.92 32.17
CA GLN A 381 -1.13 41.71 32.98
C GLN A 381 -0.39 40.51 32.35
N ILE A 382 -0.55 40.29 31.05
CA ILE A 382 0.10 39.17 30.34
C ILE A 382 1.63 39.29 30.39
N LYS A 383 2.17 40.51 30.29
CA LYS A 383 3.61 40.75 30.43
C LYS A 383 4.08 40.57 31.88
N ASN A 384 3.37 41.14 32.84
CA ASN A 384 3.77 41.15 34.25
C ASN A 384 3.64 39.77 34.90
N ASN A 385 2.66 38.96 34.46
CA ASN A 385 2.40 37.63 34.98
C ASN A 385 3.14 36.52 34.21
N LEU A 386 4.08 36.87 33.32
CA LEU A 386 4.86 35.88 32.59
C LEU A 386 5.81 35.14 33.56
N GLY A 387 5.48 33.89 33.84
CA GLY A 387 6.32 32.93 34.54
C GLY A 387 7.01 31.97 33.58
N SER A 388 8.22 31.55 33.92
CA SER A 388 8.93 30.51 33.19
C SER A 388 9.73 29.63 34.13
N GLY A 389 9.87 28.35 33.80
CA GLY A 389 10.67 27.42 34.58
C GLY A 389 11.21 26.27 33.74
N VAL A 390 12.30 25.66 34.21
CA VAL A 390 12.89 24.43 33.67
C VAL A 390 13.13 23.47 34.82
N GLY A 391 12.88 22.18 34.62
CA GLY A 391 13.06 21.17 35.65
C GLY A 391 13.34 19.79 35.07
N PHE A 392 14.04 18.97 35.85
CA PHE A 392 14.25 17.56 35.57
C PHE A 392 13.29 16.72 36.42
N THR A 393 12.71 15.68 35.82
CA THR A 393 11.86 14.72 36.53
C THR A 393 12.46 13.33 36.41
N LEU A 394 12.85 12.74 37.54
CA LEU A 394 13.28 11.34 37.62
C LEU A 394 12.15 10.50 38.21
N ARG A 395 11.63 9.55 37.43
CA ARG A 395 10.60 8.59 37.85
C ARG A 395 11.21 7.20 37.97
N VAL A 396 11.32 6.69 39.20
CA VAL A 396 11.81 5.33 39.49
C VAL A 396 10.62 4.43 39.86
N PRO A 397 10.26 3.43 39.03
CA PRO A 397 9.20 2.50 39.40
C PRO A 397 9.68 1.55 40.50
N ILE A 398 9.12 1.67 41.71
CA ILE A 398 9.45 0.79 42.85
C ILE A 398 8.49 -0.40 42.89
N PHE A 399 7.19 -0.13 42.94
CA PHE A 399 6.14 -1.14 42.92
C PHE A 399 4.92 -0.63 42.15
N ASN A 400 4.55 -1.31 41.07
CA ASN A 400 3.42 -0.95 40.22
C ASN A 400 2.42 -2.12 40.07
N GLY A 401 2.20 -2.88 41.14
CA GLY A 401 1.28 -4.03 41.12
C GLY A 401 1.74 -5.15 40.17
N LEU A 402 3.06 -5.34 40.02
CA LEU A 402 3.68 -6.33 39.12
C LEU A 402 3.33 -6.16 37.63
N GLN A 403 2.83 -4.99 37.21
CA GLN A 403 2.46 -4.75 35.81
C GLN A 403 3.66 -4.85 34.85
N ILE A 404 4.83 -4.31 35.20
CA ILE A 404 6.04 -4.45 34.35
C ILE A 404 6.44 -5.93 34.25
N ARG A 405 6.39 -6.66 35.37
CA ARG A 405 6.77 -8.08 35.41
C ARG A 405 5.88 -8.95 34.53
N THR A 406 4.57 -8.72 34.60
CA THR A 406 3.61 -9.43 33.74
C THR A 406 3.74 -9.02 32.28
N GLY A 407 3.98 -7.73 31.99
CA GLY A 407 4.27 -7.24 30.64
C GLY A 407 5.49 -7.90 30.00
N VAL A 408 6.61 -8.00 30.74
CA VAL A 408 7.83 -8.68 30.25
C VAL A 408 7.58 -10.16 29.98
N ARG A 409 6.84 -10.85 30.84
CA ARG A 409 6.47 -12.26 30.63
C ARG A 409 5.60 -12.42 29.39
N LYS A 410 4.60 -11.56 29.17
CA LYS A 410 3.78 -11.56 27.95
C LYS A 410 4.62 -11.33 26.70
N SER A 411 5.50 -10.33 26.70
CA SER A 411 6.40 -10.08 25.56
C SER A 411 7.37 -11.23 25.31
N LYS A 412 7.83 -11.94 26.35
CA LYS A 412 8.65 -13.14 26.18
C LYS A 412 7.86 -14.27 25.51
N ILE A 413 6.63 -14.52 25.94
CA ILE A 413 5.74 -15.49 25.30
C ILE A 413 5.49 -15.11 23.83
N ASN A 414 5.23 -13.84 23.53
CA ASN A 414 5.06 -13.36 22.15
C ASN A 414 6.31 -13.55 21.29
N TYR A 415 7.50 -13.40 21.87
CA TYR A 415 8.75 -13.72 21.19
C TYR A 415 8.87 -15.22 20.90
N GLU A 416 8.62 -16.10 21.87
CA GLU A 416 8.63 -17.55 21.65
C GLU A 416 7.59 -17.98 20.60
N ASN A 417 6.39 -17.40 20.61
CA ASN A 417 5.39 -17.63 19.57
C ASN A 417 5.90 -17.22 18.18
N SER A 418 6.64 -16.11 18.06
CA SER A 418 7.23 -15.71 16.78
C SER A 418 8.35 -16.66 16.29
N VAL A 419 9.13 -17.25 17.20
CA VAL A 419 10.11 -18.30 16.88
C VAL A 419 9.41 -19.55 16.34
N ILE A 420 8.32 -19.97 17.00
CA ILE A 420 7.52 -21.12 16.58
C ILE A 420 6.87 -20.87 15.21
N ASN A 421 6.34 -19.66 14.96
CA ASN A 421 5.75 -19.30 13.68
C ASN A 421 6.77 -19.33 12.53
N GLU A 422 7.99 -18.84 12.76
CA GLU A 422 9.09 -18.96 11.80
C GLU A 422 9.41 -20.43 11.49
N GLN A 423 9.46 -21.29 12.52
CA GLN A 423 9.71 -22.71 12.34
C GLN A 423 8.57 -23.42 11.58
N PHE A 424 7.31 -23.10 11.87
CA PHE A 424 6.17 -23.62 11.13
C PHE A 424 6.21 -23.24 9.64
N ALA A 425 6.64 -22.03 9.32
CA ALA A 425 6.79 -21.60 7.94
C ALA A 425 7.93 -22.35 7.23
N LYS A 426 9.07 -22.58 7.89
CA LYS A 426 10.15 -23.43 7.34
C LYS A 426 9.68 -24.86 7.07
N ASN A 427 8.96 -25.45 8.02
CA ASN A 427 8.39 -26.80 7.85
C ASN A 427 7.36 -26.85 6.72
N THR A 428 6.51 -25.82 6.63
CA THR A 428 5.53 -25.68 5.53
C THR A 428 6.25 -25.54 4.20
N LEU A 429 7.29 -24.71 4.09
CA LEU A 429 8.09 -24.57 2.88
C LEU A 429 8.71 -25.91 2.46
N ASN A 430 9.30 -26.66 3.40
CA ASN A 430 9.85 -27.98 3.12
C ASN A 430 8.79 -28.94 2.56
N LYS A 431 7.60 -28.98 3.19
CA LYS A 431 6.47 -29.78 2.72
C LYS A 431 6.04 -29.36 1.31
N THR A 432 5.87 -28.06 1.07
CA THR A 432 5.40 -27.55 -0.22
C THR A 432 6.40 -27.79 -1.34
N VAL A 433 7.70 -27.58 -1.10
CA VAL A 433 8.76 -27.89 -2.07
C VAL A 433 8.82 -29.39 -2.36
N THR A 434 8.77 -30.22 -1.33
CA THR A 434 8.76 -31.68 -1.50
C THR A 434 7.55 -32.13 -2.32
N GLN A 435 6.37 -31.59 -2.03
CA GLN A 435 5.15 -31.87 -2.77
C GLN A 435 5.26 -31.40 -4.22
N ALA A 436 5.82 -30.21 -4.48
CA ALA A 436 6.00 -29.70 -5.84
C ALA A 436 6.88 -30.61 -6.70
N VAL A 437 7.98 -31.13 -6.15
CA VAL A 437 8.86 -32.09 -6.85
C VAL A 437 8.12 -33.41 -7.11
N VAL A 438 7.36 -33.93 -6.16
CA VAL A 438 6.57 -35.15 -6.34
C VAL A 438 5.47 -34.95 -7.39
N ASP A 439 4.78 -33.82 -7.34
CA ASP A 439 3.73 -33.45 -8.30
C ASP A 439 4.29 -33.33 -9.72
N LEU A 440 5.46 -32.70 -9.91
CA LEU A 440 6.08 -32.59 -11.23
C LEU A 440 6.45 -33.97 -11.79
N ASN A 441 7.07 -34.82 -10.98
CA ASN A 441 7.40 -36.19 -11.40
C ASN A 441 6.14 -36.99 -11.78
N ALA A 442 5.02 -36.77 -11.08
CA ALA A 442 3.74 -37.39 -11.42
C ALA A 442 3.15 -36.80 -12.71
N ALA A 443 3.22 -35.48 -12.89
CA ALA A 443 2.72 -34.79 -14.07
C ALA A 443 3.49 -35.21 -15.34
N GLU A 444 4.83 -35.35 -15.26
CA GLU A 444 5.66 -35.84 -16.36
C GLU A 444 5.22 -37.25 -16.82
N LYS A 445 5.03 -38.17 -15.86
CA LYS A 445 4.57 -39.55 -16.17
C LYS A 445 3.14 -39.58 -16.71
N LYS A 446 2.24 -38.74 -16.18
CA LYS A 446 0.87 -38.59 -16.68
C LYS A 446 0.87 -38.07 -18.11
N PHE A 447 1.66 -37.04 -18.41
CA PHE A 447 1.78 -36.51 -19.76
C PHE A 447 2.33 -37.56 -20.74
N ALA A 448 3.39 -38.29 -20.38
CA ALA A 448 3.92 -39.37 -21.21
C ALA A 448 2.87 -40.46 -21.51
N SER A 449 2.08 -40.83 -20.50
CA SER A 449 1.02 -41.84 -20.64
C SER A 449 -0.16 -41.35 -21.47
N ALA A 450 -0.61 -40.12 -21.22
CA ALA A 450 -1.70 -39.47 -21.96
C ALA A 450 -1.31 -39.23 -23.42
N SER A 451 -0.08 -38.80 -23.69
CA SER A 451 0.45 -38.62 -25.05
C SER A 451 0.51 -39.96 -25.81
N THR A 452 0.91 -41.05 -25.16
CA THR A 452 0.91 -42.39 -25.78
C THR A 452 -0.51 -42.88 -26.08
N SER A 453 -1.45 -42.64 -25.16
CA SER A 453 -2.88 -42.96 -25.34
C SER A 453 -3.48 -42.18 -26.51
N PHE A 454 -3.21 -40.87 -26.56
CA PHE A 454 -3.63 -39.99 -27.65
C PHE A 454 -3.13 -40.49 -29.01
N GLU A 455 -1.83 -40.73 -29.17
CA GLU A 455 -1.26 -41.22 -30.43
C GLU A 455 -1.84 -42.57 -30.87
N SER A 456 -2.09 -43.47 -29.90
CA SER A 456 -2.68 -44.78 -30.16
C SER A 456 -4.13 -44.68 -30.60
N LEU A 457 -4.94 -43.89 -29.89
CA LEU A 457 -6.36 -43.70 -30.17
C LEU A 457 -6.59 -42.87 -31.43
N LYS A 458 -5.70 -41.93 -31.75
CA LYS A 458 -5.67 -41.22 -33.02
C LYS A 458 -5.52 -42.19 -34.19
N LYS A 459 -4.51 -43.06 -34.16
CA LYS A 459 -4.32 -44.10 -35.19
C LYS A 459 -5.49 -45.07 -35.25
N ALA A 460 -6.04 -45.47 -34.10
CA ALA A 460 -7.21 -46.34 -34.04
C ALA A 460 -8.43 -45.68 -34.72
N TYR A 461 -8.68 -44.40 -34.47
CA TYR A 461 -9.73 -43.63 -35.14
C TYR A 461 -9.48 -43.53 -36.65
N GLU A 462 -8.25 -43.25 -37.08
CA GLU A 462 -7.89 -43.22 -38.51
C GLU A 462 -8.15 -44.57 -39.20
N TYR A 463 -7.81 -45.69 -38.57
CA TYR A 463 -8.12 -47.03 -39.10
C TYR A 463 -9.61 -47.34 -39.09
N SER A 464 -10.33 -46.96 -38.04
CA SER A 464 -11.79 -47.11 -37.97
C SER A 464 -12.47 -46.32 -39.07
N GLN A 465 -12.03 -45.09 -39.35
CA GLN A 465 -12.55 -44.27 -40.45
C GLN A 465 -12.36 -44.98 -41.80
N LYS A 466 -11.14 -45.47 -42.09
CA LYS A 466 -10.86 -46.23 -43.32
C LYS A 466 -11.72 -47.48 -43.46
N ARG A 467 -11.91 -48.23 -42.36
CA ARG A 467 -12.76 -49.43 -42.33
C ARG A 467 -14.24 -49.10 -42.54
N PHE A 468 -14.72 -47.99 -41.99
CA PHE A 468 -16.08 -47.51 -42.19
C PHE A 468 -16.32 -47.09 -43.64
N ASP A 469 -15.33 -46.43 -44.25
CA ASP A 469 -15.42 -45.98 -45.64
C ASP A 469 -15.58 -47.15 -46.63
N VAL A 470 -15.00 -48.32 -46.31
CA VAL A 470 -15.17 -49.57 -47.08
C VAL A 470 -16.27 -50.50 -46.56
N GLY A 471 -17.07 -50.07 -45.58
CA GLY A 471 -18.22 -50.83 -45.04
C GLY A 471 -17.88 -51.98 -44.10
N LEU A 472 -16.66 -52.03 -43.53
CA LEU A 472 -16.20 -53.10 -42.63
C LEU A 472 -16.57 -52.87 -41.14
N ILE A 473 -17.03 -51.68 -40.77
CA ILE A 473 -17.56 -51.38 -39.42
C ILE A 473 -18.82 -50.51 -39.55
N ASN A 474 -19.65 -50.49 -38.51
CA ASN A 474 -20.87 -49.70 -38.46
C ASN A 474 -20.62 -48.26 -37.93
N SER A 475 -21.68 -47.44 -37.94
CA SER A 475 -21.66 -46.05 -37.47
C SER A 475 -21.32 -45.92 -35.97
N LEU A 476 -21.81 -46.86 -35.15
CA LEU A 476 -21.59 -46.90 -33.71
C LEU A 476 -20.11 -47.13 -33.36
N ASP A 477 -19.46 -48.10 -34.00
CA ASP A 477 -18.04 -48.42 -33.77
C ASP A 477 -17.14 -47.24 -34.16
N LEU A 478 -17.47 -46.54 -35.26
CA LEU A 478 -16.76 -45.32 -35.66
C LEU A 478 -16.93 -44.20 -34.63
N ASN A 479 -18.16 -43.97 -34.13
CA ASN A 479 -18.43 -42.94 -33.13
C ASN A 479 -17.77 -43.25 -31.78
N ILE A 480 -17.70 -44.52 -31.36
CA ILE A 480 -16.94 -44.94 -30.18
C ILE A 480 -15.46 -44.62 -30.35
N ALA A 481 -14.87 -44.95 -31.51
CA ALA A 481 -13.47 -44.63 -31.80
C ALA A 481 -13.22 -43.12 -31.78
N LYS A 482 -14.11 -42.31 -32.38
CA LYS A 482 -14.03 -40.85 -32.37
C LYS A 482 -14.10 -40.28 -30.94
N THR A 483 -15.05 -40.76 -30.14
CA THR A 483 -15.25 -40.32 -28.75
C THR A 483 -14.01 -40.62 -27.90
N ASN A 484 -13.43 -41.82 -28.04
CA ASN A 484 -12.21 -42.19 -27.33
C ASN A 484 -11.01 -41.34 -27.75
N TYR A 485 -10.85 -41.08 -29.06
CA TYR A 485 -9.81 -40.18 -29.58
C TYR A 485 -9.97 -38.76 -29.02
N SER A 486 -11.17 -38.17 -29.13
CA SER A 486 -11.46 -36.82 -28.64
C SER A 486 -11.17 -36.68 -27.14
N LYS A 487 -11.58 -37.68 -26.33
CA LYS A 487 -11.27 -37.72 -24.91
C LYS A 487 -9.76 -37.75 -24.64
N ALA A 488 -9.02 -38.62 -25.32
CA ALA A 488 -7.58 -38.75 -25.14
C ALA A 488 -6.80 -37.51 -25.59
N GLU A 489 -7.29 -36.80 -26.62
CA GLU A 489 -6.74 -35.52 -27.07
C GLU A 489 -6.86 -34.45 -25.98
N SER A 490 -8.04 -34.29 -25.39
CA SER A 490 -8.25 -33.35 -24.28
C SER A 490 -7.44 -33.71 -23.03
N GLU A 491 -7.33 -35.01 -22.69
CA GLU A 491 -6.52 -35.48 -21.55
C GLU A 491 -5.01 -35.24 -21.75
N ALA A 492 -4.48 -35.48 -22.97
CA ALA A 492 -3.10 -35.19 -23.29
C ALA A 492 -2.79 -33.69 -23.23
N LEU A 493 -3.73 -32.87 -23.71
CA LEU A 493 -3.64 -31.42 -23.64
C LEU A 493 -3.60 -30.93 -22.19
N GLN A 494 -4.50 -31.42 -21.35
CA GLN A 494 -4.55 -31.06 -19.94
C GLN A 494 -3.27 -31.45 -19.21
N ALA A 495 -2.78 -32.68 -19.45
CA ALA A 495 -1.54 -33.17 -18.84
C ALA A 495 -0.30 -32.38 -19.28
N LYS A 496 -0.26 -31.89 -20.53
CA LYS A 496 0.80 -31.02 -21.04
C LYS A 496 0.89 -29.72 -20.25
N TYR A 497 -0.20 -28.97 -20.13
CA TYR A 497 -0.20 -27.69 -19.43
C TYR A 497 -0.01 -27.83 -17.92
N ASP A 498 -0.52 -28.90 -17.30
CA ASP A 498 -0.26 -29.21 -15.89
C ASP A 498 1.24 -29.46 -15.65
N MET A 499 1.90 -30.27 -16.48
CA MET A 499 3.35 -30.50 -16.38
C MET A 499 4.16 -29.20 -16.51
N ILE A 500 3.83 -28.36 -17.49
CA ILE A 500 4.50 -27.06 -17.69
C ILE A 500 4.34 -26.19 -16.45
N PHE A 501 3.12 -26.06 -15.93
CA PHE A 501 2.85 -25.28 -14.73
C PHE A 501 3.65 -25.79 -13.53
N LYS A 502 3.62 -27.10 -13.27
CA LYS A 502 4.35 -27.71 -12.14
C LYS A 502 5.87 -27.51 -12.24
N SER A 503 6.44 -27.52 -13.45
CA SER A 503 7.86 -27.21 -13.65
C SER A 503 8.17 -25.75 -13.32
N LYS A 504 7.35 -24.81 -13.80
CA LYS A 504 7.52 -23.38 -13.51
C LYS A 504 7.35 -23.03 -12.02
N VAL A 505 6.51 -23.77 -11.29
CA VAL A 505 6.39 -23.63 -9.82
C VAL A 505 7.70 -24.00 -9.11
N ILE A 506 8.49 -24.95 -9.63
CA ILE A 506 9.80 -25.29 -9.05
C ILE A 506 10.85 -24.22 -9.40
N ASP A 507 10.86 -23.75 -10.66
CA ASP A 507 11.72 -22.63 -11.07
C ASP A 507 11.50 -21.41 -10.18
N TYR A 508 10.26 -21.14 -9.79
CA TYR A 508 9.90 -20.14 -8.79
C TYR A 508 10.57 -20.37 -7.43
N TYR A 509 10.50 -21.58 -6.87
CA TYR A 509 11.16 -21.90 -5.58
C TYR A 509 12.69 -21.80 -5.66
N LEU A 510 13.27 -21.88 -6.87
CA LEU A 510 14.69 -21.68 -7.13
C LEU A 510 15.06 -20.21 -7.41
N GLY A 511 14.08 -19.30 -7.46
CA GLY A 511 14.32 -17.88 -7.71
C GLY A 511 14.70 -17.57 -9.16
N LYS A 512 14.44 -18.49 -10.08
CA LYS A 512 14.63 -18.26 -11.51
C LYS A 512 13.51 -17.33 -12.03
N PRO A 513 13.81 -16.41 -12.96
CA PRO A 513 12.77 -15.60 -13.60
C PRO A 513 11.77 -16.50 -14.34
N LEU A 514 10.48 -16.19 -14.20
CA LEU A 514 9.40 -16.95 -14.82
C LEU A 514 9.20 -16.51 -16.26
N THR A 515 9.90 -17.16 -17.18
CA THR A 515 9.73 -16.99 -18.63
C THR A 515 9.13 -18.25 -19.25
N LEU A 516 8.29 -18.07 -20.27
CA LEU A 516 7.80 -19.16 -21.13
C LEU A 516 8.52 -19.12 -22.48
#